data_AF-A0AAD2A873-F1
#
_entry.id   AF-A0AAD2A873-F1
#
_cell.length_a   1.000
_cell.length_b   1.000
_cell.length_c   1.000
_cell.angle_alpha   90.00
_cell.angle_beta   90.00
_cell.angle_gamma   90.00
#
_symmetry.space_group_name_H-M   'P 1'
#
loop_
_entity.id
_entity.type
_entity.pdbx_description
1 polymer ?
#
loop_
_entity_poly.entity_id
_entity_poly.type
_entity_poly.pdbx_seq_one_letter_code
_entity_poly.pdbx_strand_id
1 'polypeptide(L)'
;MLSNSSNSIPIIFLITDGSVEDERHICDVMRSQLTNQQKVCPRIYTLGIGSFCNHYFLRMLAIISRGYHDVAYDADSIEVRIGRLFATAASIFLANISFEGLDNLDELEVFPSRIPDLSSESPLIISGRYRGMFPETLRVKGYLADISNFSLNLKVQEAKGIPIDRILAKQQIELLTAQAWYSENKELKEKIAKMSVQNAIVSEYTHMILHATERGRKGSESTSAQQQVSSKADPHRTEDSIPQKIIGVHKLGIGFGNLSATAENTHPGCKEKCPPDAGEIFVEAASNCCGNLFGHCCCMCCIQCCSRLNDQCMIAFTQLCGALACLGCAACCDACGGQD
;
A
#
# COMPACT_ATOMS: atom_id res chain seq x y z
N MET A 1 25.79 2.62 -24.84
CA MET A 1 24.80 3.50 -25.48
C MET A 1 24.64 4.88 -24.83
N LEU A 2 25.09 5.13 -23.59
CA LEU A 2 24.92 6.41 -22.90
C LEU A 2 26.21 7.24 -22.74
N SER A 3 27.31 6.85 -23.38
CA SER A 3 28.65 7.39 -23.08
C SER A 3 28.95 8.79 -23.64
N ASN A 4 28.08 9.38 -24.48
CA ASN A 4 28.43 10.56 -25.29
C ASN A 4 27.55 11.80 -25.06
N SER A 5 26.59 11.78 -24.12
CA SER A 5 25.79 12.96 -23.78
C SER A 5 26.46 13.75 -22.65
N SER A 6 27.47 14.57 -22.98
CA SER A 6 28.11 15.41 -21.96
C SER A 6 27.17 16.46 -21.38
N ASN A 7 26.11 16.81 -22.12
CA ASN A 7 25.20 17.91 -21.83
C ASN A 7 23.72 17.51 -21.69
N SER A 8 23.41 16.24 -21.39
CA SER A 8 22.03 15.87 -21.04
C SER A 8 21.98 14.75 -20.03
N ILE A 9 20.87 14.69 -19.28
CA ILE A 9 20.57 13.65 -18.31
C ILE A 9 19.82 12.54 -19.02
N PRO A 10 20.40 11.32 -19.16
CA PRO A 10 19.67 10.21 -19.75
C PRO A 10 18.51 9.79 -18.86
N ILE A 11 17.37 9.47 -19.48
CA ILE A 11 16.18 8.99 -18.79
C ILE A 11 15.85 7.60 -19.32
N ILE A 12 15.61 6.66 -18.41
CA ILE A 12 15.23 5.29 -18.71
C ILE A 12 13.88 5.05 -18.03
N PHE A 13 12.92 4.51 -18.78
CA PHE A 13 11.64 4.05 -18.24
C PHE A 13 11.68 2.53 -18.11
N LEU A 14 11.43 2.02 -16.91
CA LEU A 14 11.26 0.61 -16.61
C LEU A 14 9.81 0.36 -16.23
N ILE A 15 9.08 -0.36 -17.08
CA ILE A 15 7.68 -0.70 -16.86
C ILE A 15 7.58 -2.22 -16.81
N THR A 16 6.94 -2.75 -15.77
CA THR A 16 6.80 -4.19 -15.58
C THR A 16 5.55 -4.53 -14.79
N ASP A 17 5.00 -5.71 -15.02
CA ASP A 17 3.86 -6.31 -14.32
C ASP A 17 4.24 -7.57 -13.50
N GLY A 18 5.54 -7.90 -13.47
CA GLY A 18 6.08 -9.06 -12.75
C GLY A 18 7.32 -8.72 -11.92
N SER A 19 7.84 -9.74 -11.25
CA SER A 19 9.11 -9.67 -10.52
C SER A 19 10.18 -10.47 -11.25
N VAL A 20 11.44 -10.11 -11.05
CA VAL A 20 12.58 -10.83 -11.63
C VAL A 20 13.45 -11.45 -10.54
N GLU A 21 14.25 -12.44 -10.91
CA GLU A 21 15.30 -12.94 -10.03
C GLU A 21 16.40 -11.88 -9.87
N ASP A 22 17.15 -11.95 -8.77
CA ASP A 22 18.33 -11.10 -8.51
C ASP A 22 18.12 -9.58 -8.53
N GLU A 23 16.92 -9.10 -8.17
CA GLU A 23 16.59 -7.67 -8.09
C GLU A 23 17.57 -6.83 -7.25
N ARG A 24 18.14 -7.39 -6.18
CA ARG A 24 19.17 -6.71 -5.37
C ARG A 24 20.46 -6.50 -6.16
N HIS A 25 20.87 -7.49 -6.96
CA HIS A 25 22.05 -7.38 -7.80
C HIS A 25 21.88 -6.27 -8.84
N ILE A 26 20.68 -6.10 -9.40
CA ILE A 26 20.37 -4.99 -10.31
C ILE A 26 20.61 -3.63 -9.61
N CYS A 27 20.15 -3.49 -8.37
CA CYS A 27 20.41 -2.29 -7.57
C CYS A 27 21.91 -2.09 -7.28
N ASP A 28 22.67 -3.16 -7.00
CA ASP A 28 24.12 -3.11 -6.76
C ASP A 28 24.89 -2.67 -8.01
N VAL A 29 24.55 -3.23 -9.17
CA VAL A 29 25.13 -2.83 -10.46
C VAL A 29 24.88 -1.35 -10.69
N MET A 30 23.64 -0.88 -10.51
CA MET A 30 23.30 0.53 -10.68
C MET A 30 24.08 1.43 -9.70
N ARG A 31 24.25 1.00 -8.45
CA ARG A 31 25.05 1.74 -7.46
C ARG A 31 26.54 1.78 -7.82
N SER A 32 27.11 0.70 -8.33
CA SER A 32 28.51 0.67 -8.76
C SER A 32 28.78 1.60 -9.96
N GLN A 33 27.82 1.74 -10.87
CA GLN A 33 27.92 2.69 -11.99
C GLN A 33 27.95 4.14 -11.51
N LEU A 34 27.28 4.46 -10.38
CA LEU A 34 27.33 5.78 -9.77
C LEU A 34 28.70 6.13 -9.18
N THR A 35 29.40 5.14 -8.61
CA THR A 35 30.71 5.36 -7.98
C THR A 35 31.84 5.46 -9.01
N ASN A 36 31.66 4.89 -10.20
CA ASN A 36 32.67 4.80 -11.25
C ASN A 36 32.84 6.09 -12.10
N GLN A 37 32.57 7.26 -11.52
CA GLN A 37 32.87 8.59 -12.09
C GLN A 37 32.25 8.91 -13.46
N GLN A 38 31.17 8.24 -13.88
CA GLN A 38 30.40 8.75 -15.02
C GLN A 38 29.80 10.12 -14.67
N LYS A 39 30.10 11.14 -15.49
CA LYS A 39 29.65 12.53 -15.27
C LYS A 39 28.13 12.68 -15.17
N VAL A 40 27.37 11.74 -15.75
CA VAL A 40 25.91 11.77 -15.73
C VAL A 40 25.35 10.37 -15.51
N CYS A 41 24.57 10.22 -14.44
CA CYS A 41 23.85 8.98 -14.14
C CYS A 41 22.46 9.00 -14.80
N PRO A 42 22.01 7.91 -15.46
CA PRO A 42 20.67 7.83 -15.97
C PRO A 42 19.63 7.88 -14.84
N ARG A 43 18.54 8.62 -15.04
CA ARG A 43 17.36 8.58 -14.17
C ARG A 43 16.48 7.41 -14.56
N ILE A 44 16.19 6.52 -13.63
CA ILE A 44 15.32 5.37 -13.87
C ILE A 44 13.96 5.68 -13.28
N TYR A 45 12.99 5.85 -14.17
CA TYR A 45 11.59 6.01 -13.85
C TYR A 45 10.91 4.65 -13.91
N THR A 46 10.34 4.19 -12.80
CA THR A 46 9.76 2.85 -12.70
C THR A 46 8.24 2.90 -12.59
N LEU A 47 7.55 2.01 -13.30
CA LEU A 47 6.11 1.76 -13.14
C LEU A 47 5.89 0.26 -12.93
N GLY A 48 5.42 -0.10 -11.74
CA GLY A 48 4.95 -1.46 -11.46
C GLY A 48 3.45 -1.58 -11.74
N ILE A 49 3.03 -2.65 -12.40
CA ILE A 49 1.63 -2.92 -12.73
C ILE A 49 1.15 -4.14 -11.94
N GLY A 50 0.04 -3.98 -11.21
CA GLY A 50 -0.52 -5.05 -10.39
C GLY A 50 0.27 -5.37 -9.12
N SER A 51 -0.05 -6.49 -8.50
CA SER A 51 0.49 -6.92 -7.20
C SER A 51 1.68 -7.87 -7.29
N PHE A 52 2.00 -8.40 -8.48
CA PHE A 52 3.05 -9.41 -8.64
C PHE A 52 4.45 -8.82 -8.76
N CYS A 53 4.57 -7.51 -9.04
CA CYS A 53 5.85 -6.81 -9.00
C CYS A 53 6.37 -6.65 -7.57
N ASN A 54 7.70 -6.66 -7.43
CA ASN A 54 8.34 -6.15 -6.24
C ASN A 54 8.42 -4.62 -6.29
N HIS A 55 7.38 -3.95 -5.79
CA HIS A 55 7.32 -2.48 -5.77
C HIS A 55 8.42 -1.85 -4.90
N TYR A 56 8.95 -2.57 -3.90
CA TYR A 56 10.07 -2.11 -3.09
C TYR A 56 11.39 -2.10 -3.86
N PHE A 57 11.62 -3.10 -4.72
CA PHE A 57 12.72 -3.09 -5.68
C PHE A 57 12.63 -1.91 -6.65
N LEU A 58 11.49 -1.77 -7.34
CA LEU A 58 11.29 -0.70 -8.33
C LEU A 58 11.49 0.68 -7.70
N ARG A 59 10.96 0.88 -6.49
CA ARG A 59 11.18 2.09 -5.70
C ARG A 59 12.65 2.29 -5.35
N MET A 60 13.34 1.26 -4.87
CA MET A 60 14.75 1.37 -4.51
C MET A 60 15.61 1.73 -5.74
N LEU A 61 15.33 1.13 -6.89
CA LEU A 61 16.03 1.43 -8.15
C LEU A 61 15.82 2.89 -8.59
N ALA A 62 14.58 3.40 -8.48
CA ALA A 62 14.28 4.81 -8.73
C ALA A 62 15.03 5.74 -7.76
N ILE A 63 15.03 5.44 -6.45
CA ILE A 63 15.78 6.20 -5.44
C ILE A 63 17.29 6.22 -5.75
N ILE A 64 17.87 5.06 -6.05
CA ILE A 64 19.30 4.94 -6.40
C ILE A 64 19.61 5.84 -7.59
N SER A 65 18.74 5.93 -8.58
CA SER A 65 18.98 6.72 -9.80
C SER A 65 18.57 8.20 -9.71
N ARG A 66 17.93 8.65 -8.62
CA ARG A 66 17.18 9.94 -8.52
C ARG A 66 16.00 10.05 -9.48
N GLY A 67 15.48 8.92 -9.97
CA GLY A 67 14.26 8.87 -10.75
C GLY A 67 13.01 8.87 -9.89
N TYR A 68 11.89 8.46 -10.49
CA TYR A 68 10.58 8.42 -9.85
C TYR A 68 9.98 7.02 -9.94
N HIS A 69 9.22 6.61 -8.93
CA HIS A 69 8.53 5.33 -8.91
C HIS A 69 7.03 5.56 -8.80
N ASP A 70 6.27 4.86 -9.63
CA ASP A 70 4.82 4.87 -9.61
C ASP A 70 4.25 3.45 -9.67
N VAL A 71 2.98 3.32 -9.31
CA VAL A 71 2.26 2.03 -9.29
C VAL A 71 0.88 2.17 -9.91
N ALA A 72 0.52 1.20 -10.74
CA ALA A 72 -0.81 1.01 -11.28
C ALA A 72 -1.38 -0.34 -10.83
N TYR A 73 -2.20 -0.36 -9.79
CA TYR A 73 -2.86 -1.59 -9.33
C TYR A 73 -4.05 -1.97 -10.21
N ASP A 74 -4.74 -0.98 -10.76
CA ASP A 74 -5.91 -1.15 -11.62
C ASP A 74 -5.56 -0.81 -13.06
N ALA A 75 -6.11 -1.58 -14.01
CA ALA A 75 -5.86 -1.38 -15.45
C ALA A 75 -6.25 0.04 -15.90
N ASP A 76 -7.35 0.57 -15.39
CA ASP A 76 -7.85 1.92 -15.70
C ASP A 76 -6.90 3.04 -15.23
N SER A 77 -6.00 2.75 -14.30
CA SER A 77 -5.02 3.71 -13.80
C SER A 77 -3.75 3.78 -14.65
N ILE A 78 -3.48 2.78 -15.50
CA ILE A 78 -2.20 2.64 -16.21
C ILE A 78 -1.92 3.86 -17.09
N GLU A 79 -2.86 4.26 -17.93
CA GLU A 79 -2.68 5.37 -18.88
C GLU A 79 -2.33 6.68 -18.15
N VAL A 80 -3.10 7.00 -17.11
CA VAL A 80 -2.90 8.21 -16.30
C VAL A 80 -1.52 8.18 -15.60
N ARG A 81 -1.11 7.03 -15.07
CA ARG A 81 0.17 6.86 -14.38
C ARG A 81 1.35 6.97 -15.33
N ILE A 82 1.27 6.36 -16.51
CA ILE A 82 2.29 6.48 -17.57
C ILE A 82 2.41 7.94 -18.03
N GLY A 83 1.28 8.61 -18.28
CA GLY A 83 1.27 10.02 -18.67
C GLY A 83 1.97 10.91 -17.63
N ARG A 84 1.67 10.71 -16.34
CA ARG A 84 2.35 11.41 -15.24
C ARG A 84 3.85 11.12 -15.20
N LEU A 85 4.24 9.88 -15.43
CA LEU A 85 5.65 9.47 -15.43
C LEU A 85 6.44 10.21 -16.53
N PHE A 86 5.89 10.27 -17.74
CA PHE A 86 6.50 11.01 -18.86
C PHE A 86 6.51 12.52 -18.62
N ALA A 87 5.41 13.10 -18.14
CA ALA A 87 5.33 14.52 -17.84
C ALA A 87 6.36 14.93 -16.78
N THR A 88 6.53 14.12 -15.73
CA THR A 88 7.51 14.35 -14.66
C THR A 88 8.95 14.32 -15.21
N ALA A 89 9.24 13.33 -16.06
CA ALA A 89 10.55 13.16 -16.68
C ALA A 89 10.90 14.27 -17.68
N ALA A 90 9.90 14.76 -18.43
CA ALA A 90 10.08 15.80 -19.45
C ALA A 90 10.22 17.22 -18.87
N SER A 91 9.90 17.42 -17.59
CA SER A 91 9.81 18.74 -16.97
C SER A 91 10.81 18.97 -15.83
N ILE A 92 11.93 18.22 -15.82
CA ILE A 92 13.01 18.45 -14.86
C ILE A 92 13.64 19.82 -15.12
N PHE A 93 13.62 20.69 -14.11
CA PHE A 93 14.22 22.03 -14.22
C PHE A 93 15.37 22.28 -13.23
N LEU A 94 15.50 21.45 -12.18
CA LEU A 94 16.65 21.48 -11.28
C LEU A 94 17.06 20.06 -10.89
N ALA A 95 18.28 19.67 -11.26
CA ALA A 95 18.81 18.32 -11.09
C ALA A 95 19.98 18.24 -10.10
N ASN A 96 20.26 17.03 -9.60
CA ASN A 96 21.30 16.74 -8.59
C ASN A 96 21.25 17.68 -7.38
N ILE A 97 20.05 17.88 -6.84
CA ILE A 97 19.86 18.76 -5.70
C ILE A 97 20.68 18.26 -4.50
N SER A 98 21.35 19.19 -3.83
CA SER A 98 22.07 18.99 -2.58
C SER A 98 21.89 20.17 -1.63
N PHE A 99 22.06 19.90 -0.34
CA PHE A 99 22.02 20.91 0.72
C PHE A 99 23.38 21.10 1.34
N GLU A 100 23.69 22.34 1.73
CA GLU A 100 24.90 22.69 2.47
C GLU A 100 24.53 23.37 3.80
N GLY A 101 25.43 23.27 4.79
CA GLY A 101 25.25 23.90 6.10
C GLY A 101 24.44 23.04 7.08
N LEU A 102 24.33 21.74 6.84
CA LEU A 102 23.69 20.78 7.76
C LEU A 102 24.71 19.96 8.57
N ASP A 103 26.01 20.22 8.40
CA ASP A 103 27.10 19.40 8.95
C ASP A 103 27.21 19.46 10.49
N ASN A 104 26.64 20.49 11.11
CA ASN A 104 26.63 20.67 12.57
C ASN A 104 25.42 20.03 13.26
N LEU A 105 24.56 19.32 12.53
CA LEU A 105 23.37 18.66 13.08
C LEU A 105 23.70 17.22 13.49
N ASP A 106 23.31 16.87 14.71
CA ASP A 106 23.42 15.51 15.23
C ASP A 106 22.22 14.68 14.76
N GLU A 107 22.41 13.36 14.64
CA GLU A 107 21.34 12.40 14.32
C GLU A 107 20.51 12.80 13.08
N LEU A 108 21.15 13.46 12.10
CA LEU A 108 20.49 13.95 10.89
C LEU A 108 20.04 12.77 10.01
N GLU A 109 18.73 12.63 9.89
CA GLU A 109 18.08 11.67 8.99
C GLU A 109 17.30 12.45 7.93
N VAL A 110 17.50 12.11 6.65
CA VAL A 110 16.85 12.79 5.51
C VAL A 110 16.20 11.78 4.58
N PHE A 111 14.97 12.08 4.19
CA PHE A 111 14.11 11.27 3.33
C PHE A 111 13.57 12.07 2.15
N PRO A 112 13.68 11.53 0.93
CA PRO A 112 14.46 10.34 0.56
C PRO A 112 15.98 10.55 0.76
N SER A 113 16.71 9.45 0.96
CA SER A 113 18.17 9.47 1.22
C SER A 113 18.98 10.04 0.04
N ARG A 114 18.44 9.89 -1.18
CA ARG A 114 18.94 10.53 -2.39
C ARG A 114 17.88 11.51 -2.86
N ILE A 115 18.21 12.80 -2.86
CA ILE A 115 17.26 13.86 -3.21
C ILE A 115 16.90 13.74 -4.71
N PRO A 116 15.61 13.60 -5.07
CA PRO A 116 15.15 13.59 -6.45
C PRO A 116 15.44 14.90 -7.16
N ASP A 117 15.39 14.85 -8.49
CA ASP A 117 15.34 16.09 -9.28
C ASP A 117 13.98 16.77 -9.08
N LEU A 118 13.94 18.10 -9.25
CA LEU A 118 12.73 18.89 -9.15
C LEU A 118 12.12 19.09 -10.54
N SER A 119 10.83 18.75 -10.68
CA SER A 119 10.04 18.88 -11.90
C SER A 119 8.83 19.79 -11.70
N SER A 120 8.20 20.25 -12.79
CA SER A 120 7.00 21.12 -12.69
C SER A 120 5.73 20.38 -12.29
N GLU A 121 5.71 19.05 -12.38
CA GLU A 121 4.50 18.23 -12.15
C GLU A 121 4.16 18.03 -10.67
N SER A 122 5.14 18.14 -9.77
CA SER A 122 4.90 17.86 -8.36
C SER A 122 5.87 18.62 -7.44
N PRO A 123 5.42 18.98 -6.22
CA PRO A 123 6.32 19.57 -5.23
C PRO A 123 7.34 18.55 -4.75
N LEU A 124 8.62 18.96 -4.66
CA LEU A 124 9.66 18.18 -4.00
C LEU A 124 9.52 18.30 -2.48
N ILE A 125 9.11 17.21 -1.84
CA ILE A 125 9.03 17.11 -0.39
C ILE A 125 10.23 16.32 0.12
N ILE A 126 11.04 16.98 0.95
CA ILE A 126 12.15 16.37 1.67
C ILE A 126 11.85 16.53 3.15
N SER A 127 12.02 15.44 3.90
CA SER A 127 11.68 15.40 5.31
C SER A 127 12.78 14.73 6.09
N GLY A 128 12.82 14.98 7.39
CA GLY A 128 13.90 14.48 8.19
C GLY A 128 13.72 14.73 9.67
N ARG A 129 14.68 14.21 10.41
CA ARG A 129 14.83 14.47 11.84
C ARG A 129 16.26 14.91 12.07
N TYR A 130 16.44 15.76 13.07
CA TYR A 130 17.74 16.26 13.46
C TYR A 130 17.72 16.54 14.95
N ARG A 131 18.91 16.62 15.53
CA ARG A 131 19.14 17.12 16.89
C ARG A 131 20.12 18.28 16.82
N GLY A 132 19.87 19.30 17.64
CA GLY A 132 20.64 20.55 17.64
C GLY A 132 19.84 21.73 17.10
N MET A 133 20.53 22.79 16.68
CA MET A 133 19.92 24.00 16.14
C MET A 133 19.95 23.99 14.61
N PHE A 134 18.77 23.98 13.99
CA PHE A 134 18.66 24.11 12.53
C PHE A 134 19.10 25.51 12.08
N PRO A 135 19.85 25.66 10.98
CA PRO A 135 20.32 26.98 10.53
C PRO A 135 19.14 27.88 10.11
N GLU A 136 19.30 29.21 10.26
CA GLU A 136 18.28 30.18 9.81
C GLU A 136 18.14 30.24 8.27
N THR A 137 19.20 29.83 7.56
CA THR A 137 19.22 29.75 6.11
C THR A 137 19.79 28.40 5.65
N LEU A 138 19.15 27.81 4.64
CA LEU A 138 19.58 26.57 4.03
C LEU A 138 20.07 26.84 2.61
N ARG A 139 21.32 26.51 2.31
CA ARG A 139 21.85 26.66 0.95
C ARG A 139 21.53 25.42 0.14
N VAL A 140 20.84 25.62 -0.97
CA VAL A 140 20.48 24.60 -1.95
C VAL A 140 21.34 24.78 -3.18
N LYS A 141 21.93 23.67 -3.66
CA LYS A 141 22.67 23.62 -4.93
C LYS A 141 22.05 22.59 -5.86
N GLY A 142 22.31 22.74 -7.16
CA GLY A 142 21.92 21.79 -8.19
C GLY A 142 22.38 22.28 -9.57
N TYR A 143 21.86 21.66 -10.62
CA TYR A 143 22.10 22.04 -12.01
C TYR A 143 20.80 22.39 -12.70
N LEU A 144 20.79 23.48 -13.47
CA LEU A 144 19.67 23.82 -14.35
C LEU A 144 19.65 22.90 -15.57
N ALA A 145 18.61 23.01 -16.40
CA ALA A 145 18.45 22.21 -17.63
C ALA A 145 19.62 22.38 -18.63
N ASP A 146 20.29 23.53 -18.62
CA ASP A 146 21.49 23.82 -19.43
C ASP A 146 22.81 23.35 -18.75
N ILE A 147 22.70 22.65 -17.61
CA ILE A 147 23.80 22.12 -16.78
C ILE A 147 24.62 23.21 -16.08
N SER A 148 24.18 24.47 -16.15
CA SER A 148 24.77 25.52 -15.33
C SER A 148 24.51 25.27 -13.84
N ASN A 149 25.47 25.70 -13.00
CA ASN A 149 25.35 25.58 -11.55
C ASN A 149 24.25 26.52 -11.03
N PHE A 150 23.35 25.98 -10.22
CA PHE A 150 22.35 26.74 -9.49
C PHE A 150 22.70 26.78 -8.00
N SER A 151 22.48 27.92 -7.35
CA SER A 151 22.59 28.06 -5.90
C SER A 151 21.54 29.04 -5.38
N LEU A 152 20.81 28.64 -4.35
CA LEU A 152 19.78 29.45 -3.71
C LEU A 152 19.89 29.33 -2.18
N ASN A 153 19.80 30.45 -1.47
CA ASN A 153 19.67 30.42 -0.01
C ASN A 153 18.18 30.50 0.34
N LEU A 154 17.64 29.43 0.90
CA LEU A 154 16.28 29.37 1.42
C LEU A 154 16.24 29.93 2.84
N LYS A 155 15.29 30.82 3.12
CA LYS A 155 15.01 31.27 4.48
C LYS A 155 14.18 30.22 5.21
N VAL A 156 14.66 29.76 6.36
CA VAL A 156 13.95 28.78 7.17
C VAL A 156 12.78 29.45 7.88
N GLN A 157 11.64 28.77 7.90
CA GLN A 157 10.44 29.20 8.60
C GLN A 157 10.08 28.17 9.65
N GLU A 158 9.89 28.62 10.89
CA GLU A 158 9.39 27.78 11.96
C GLU A 158 7.86 27.80 11.94
N ALA A 159 7.25 26.63 11.72
CA ALA A 159 5.81 26.45 11.79
C ALA A 159 5.47 25.50 12.94
N LYS A 160 4.64 25.98 13.89
CA LYS A 160 4.17 25.18 15.03
C LYS A 160 2.80 24.60 14.73
N GLY A 161 2.52 23.43 15.31
CA GLY A 161 1.19 22.80 15.26
C GLY A 161 0.89 22.00 14.00
N ILE A 162 1.84 21.87 13.06
CA ILE A 162 1.69 20.98 11.91
C ILE A 162 2.28 19.61 12.27
N PRO A 163 1.49 18.52 12.31
CA PRO A 163 1.98 17.18 12.65
C PRO A 163 2.69 16.54 11.46
N ILE A 164 3.83 17.12 11.05
CA ILE A 164 4.63 16.68 9.89
C ILE A 164 5.06 15.21 10.03
N ASP A 165 5.36 14.78 11.25
CA ASP A 165 5.70 13.40 11.58
C ASP A 165 4.59 12.42 11.18
N ARG A 166 3.32 12.75 11.45
CA ARG A 166 2.17 11.92 11.08
C ARG A 166 1.87 12.00 9.58
N ILE A 167 1.93 13.19 9.00
CA ILE A 167 1.63 13.41 7.58
C ILE A 167 2.61 12.62 6.69
N LEU A 168 3.88 12.56 7.08
CA LEU A 168 4.94 11.94 6.29
C LEU A 168 5.27 10.50 6.71
N ALA A 169 4.65 10.00 7.79
CA ALA A 169 4.93 8.66 8.30
C ALA A 169 4.75 7.57 7.24
N LYS A 170 3.70 7.63 6.41
CA LYS A 170 3.45 6.64 5.34
C LYS A 170 4.60 6.64 4.33
N GLN A 171 4.94 7.82 3.81
CA GLN A 171 6.01 7.96 2.83
C GLN A 171 7.35 7.49 3.40
N GLN A 172 7.67 7.85 4.64
CA GLN A 172 8.90 7.40 5.32
C GLN A 172 8.93 5.89 5.50
N ILE A 173 7.82 5.26 5.93
CA ILE A 173 7.70 3.81 6.06
C ILE A 173 7.95 3.12 4.71
N GLU A 174 7.35 3.60 3.62
CA GLU A 174 7.54 3.01 2.30
C GLU A 174 9.00 3.14 1.80
N LEU A 175 9.63 4.31 1.98
CA LEU A 175 11.04 4.54 1.63
C LEU A 175 11.97 3.65 2.45
N LEU A 176 11.73 3.56 3.76
CA LEU A 176 12.51 2.71 4.66
C LEU A 176 12.31 1.23 4.34
N THR A 177 11.10 0.81 3.97
CA THR A 177 10.81 -0.58 3.59
C THR A 177 11.57 -0.97 2.32
N ALA A 178 11.63 -0.09 1.31
CA ALA A 178 12.48 -0.30 0.14
C ALA A 178 13.96 -0.42 0.51
N GLN A 179 14.45 0.45 1.38
CA GLN A 179 15.82 0.40 1.88
C GLN A 179 16.10 -0.88 2.71
N ALA A 180 15.16 -1.33 3.53
CA ALA A 180 15.28 -2.53 4.36
C ALA A 180 15.22 -3.82 3.54
N TRP A 181 14.39 -3.84 2.49
CA TRP A 181 14.36 -4.91 1.50
C TRP A 181 15.73 -5.04 0.81
N TYR A 182 16.30 -3.92 0.36
CA TYR A 182 17.57 -3.90 -0.36
C TYR A 182 18.79 -4.21 0.52
N SER A 183 18.88 -3.60 1.70
CA SER A 183 20.04 -3.76 2.61
C SER A 183 19.96 -4.99 3.51
N GLU A 184 18.81 -5.66 3.55
CA GLU A 184 18.52 -6.78 4.47
C GLU A 184 18.73 -6.46 5.96
N ASN A 185 18.75 -5.18 6.32
CA ASN A 185 19.05 -4.72 7.66
C ASN A 185 17.90 -5.01 8.64
N LYS A 186 18.17 -5.84 9.66
CA LYS A 186 17.18 -6.22 10.69
C LYS A 186 16.75 -5.06 11.58
N GLU A 187 17.68 -4.20 12.00
CA GLU A 187 17.37 -3.02 12.82
C GLU A 187 16.44 -2.06 12.08
N LEU A 188 16.60 -1.95 10.75
CA LEU A 188 15.71 -1.14 9.93
C LEU A 188 14.30 -1.73 9.88
N LYS A 189 14.16 -3.06 9.79
CA LYS A 189 12.86 -3.74 9.86
C LYS A 189 12.16 -3.49 11.20
N GLU A 190 12.90 -3.58 12.30
CA GLU A 190 12.38 -3.29 13.65
C GLU A 190 11.96 -1.82 13.80
N LYS A 191 12.79 -0.89 13.29
CA LYS A 191 12.45 0.55 13.24
C LYS A 191 11.14 0.78 12.48
N ILE A 192 10.98 0.16 11.31
CA ILE A 192 9.77 0.28 10.49
C ILE A 192 8.55 -0.29 11.22
N ALA A 193 8.67 -1.46 11.84
CA ALA A 193 7.58 -2.06 12.60
C ALA A 193 7.12 -1.15 13.75
N LYS A 194 8.08 -0.55 14.48
CA LYS A 194 7.79 0.43 15.52
C LYS A 194 7.10 1.68 14.97
N MET A 195 7.61 2.25 13.88
CA MET A 195 7.00 3.42 13.23
C MET A 195 5.58 3.13 12.73
N SER A 196 5.37 1.94 12.17
CA SER A 196 4.09 1.44 11.69
C SER A 196 3.06 1.38 12.82
N VAL A 197 3.38 0.74 13.93
CA VAL A 197 2.48 0.63 15.10
C VAL A 197 2.21 2.02 15.69
N GLN A 198 3.24 2.84 15.86
CA GLN A 198 3.11 4.18 16.45
C GLN A 198 2.20 5.12 15.64
N ASN A 199 2.20 4.99 14.31
CA ASN A 199 1.41 5.84 13.41
C ASN A 199 0.13 5.18 12.91
N ALA A 200 -0.17 3.93 13.33
CA ALA A 200 -1.27 3.13 12.83
C ALA A 200 -1.29 2.99 11.29
N ILE A 201 -0.11 2.83 10.69
CA ILE A 201 0.07 2.64 9.24
C ILE A 201 0.61 1.25 9.02
N VAL A 202 -0.10 0.40 8.27
CA VAL A 202 0.37 -0.96 7.99
C VAL A 202 1.62 -0.93 7.10
N SER A 203 2.55 -1.84 7.37
CA SER A 203 3.81 -2.03 6.65
C SER A 203 4.02 -3.51 6.36
N GLU A 204 5.03 -3.86 5.54
CA GLU A 204 5.41 -5.27 5.31
C GLU A 204 5.82 -6.03 6.58
N TYR A 205 6.18 -5.31 7.64
CA TYR A 205 6.67 -5.88 8.88
C TYR A 205 5.63 -5.85 10.01
N THR A 206 4.38 -5.48 9.72
CA THR A 206 3.29 -5.42 10.70
C THR A 206 1.99 -5.99 10.12
N HIS A 207 1.14 -6.52 11.00
CA HIS A 207 -0.17 -7.05 10.63
C HIS A 207 -1.26 -6.32 11.41
N MET A 208 -2.38 -6.06 10.75
CA MET A 208 -3.59 -5.59 11.40
C MET A 208 -4.47 -6.80 11.73
N ILE A 209 -4.94 -6.88 12.97
CA ILE A 209 -5.85 -7.95 13.41
C ILE A 209 -7.14 -7.33 13.94
N LEU A 210 -8.27 -7.96 13.61
CA LEU A 210 -9.56 -7.62 14.21
C LEU A 210 -9.79 -8.57 15.39
N HIS A 211 -9.92 -7.99 16.57
CA HIS A 211 -10.20 -8.72 17.79
C HIS A 211 -11.66 -8.48 18.20
N ALA A 212 -12.51 -9.50 18.06
CA ALA A 212 -13.89 -9.43 18.53
C ALA A 212 -13.91 -9.50 20.06
N THR A 213 -14.35 -8.43 20.72
CA THR A 213 -14.59 -8.44 22.17
C THR A 213 -16.07 -8.68 22.43
N GLU A 214 -16.43 -9.90 22.84
CA GLU A 214 -17.78 -10.18 23.33
C GLU A 214 -17.98 -9.48 24.68
N ARG A 215 -18.45 -8.23 24.67
CA ARG A 215 -19.07 -7.65 25.87
C ARG A 215 -20.49 -8.20 25.96
N GLY A 216 -20.66 -9.17 26.84
CA GLY A 216 -21.86 -10.00 26.97
C GLY A 216 -23.17 -9.21 27.01
N ARG A 217 -24.10 -9.58 26.11
CA ARG A 217 -25.52 -9.48 26.37
C ARG A 217 -25.92 -10.66 27.25
N LYS A 218 -25.84 -10.50 28.58
CA LYS A 218 -26.65 -11.33 29.48
C LYS A 218 -28.09 -10.82 29.36
N GLY A 219 -28.93 -11.57 28.66
CA GLY A 219 -30.34 -11.24 28.49
C GLY A 219 -31.16 -12.44 28.07
N SER A 220 -31.92 -12.96 29.05
CA SER A 220 -33.00 -13.94 28.98
C SER A 220 -32.63 -15.41 28.76
N GLU A 221 -32.62 -16.14 29.88
CA GLU A 221 -32.99 -17.55 29.94
C GLU A 221 -34.38 -17.78 29.32
N SER A 222 -34.53 -18.89 28.59
CA SER A 222 -35.77 -19.65 28.58
C SER A 222 -35.48 -21.13 28.35
N THR A 223 -35.96 -21.90 29.31
CA THR A 223 -35.77 -23.31 29.66
C THR A 223 -36.51 -24.29 28.73
N SER A 224 -35.88 -25.43 28.43
CA SER A 224 -36.51 -26.78 28.43
C SER A 224 -35.42 -27.83 28.13
N ALA A 225 -34.89 -28.56 29.14
CA ALA A 225 -35.29 -29.91 29.58
C ALA A 225 -35.06 -30.99 28.50
N GLN A 226 -34.42 -32.15 28.66
CA GLN A 226 -33.79 -32.96 29.73
C GLN A 226 -32.83 -33.92 28.96
N GLN A 227 -31.74 -34.48 29.49
CA GLN A 227 -31.76 -35.70 30.31
C GLN A 227 -30.36 -36.03 30.86
N GLN A 228 -30.34 -36.48 32.12
CA GLN A 228 -29.19 -36.81 32.98
C GLN A 228 -28.50 -38.13 32.59
N VAL A 229 -27.22 -38.33 32.99
CA VAL A 229 -26.78 -39.25 34.08
C VAL A 229 -25.34 -38.91 34.53
N SER A 230 -25.17 -39.01 35.86
CA SER A 230 -24.03 -38.78 36.79
C SER A 230 -22.71 -39.53 36.50
N SER A 231 -21.51 -39.08 36.91
CA SER A 231 -21.03 -39.15 38.32
C SER A 231 -19.76 -38.33 38.68
N LYS A 232 -19.84 -37.64 39.84
CA LYS A 232 -18.87 -37.36 40.95
C LYS A 232 -17.53 -36.59 40.74
N ALA A 233 -17.48 -35.38 41.36
CA ALA A 233 -16.45 -34.65 42.17
C ALA A 233 -14.95 -34.72 41.81
N ASP A 234 -14.15 -33.64 41.77
CA ASP A 234 -13.89 -32.58 42.80
C ASP A 234 -13.27 -31.29 42.15
N PRO A 235 -13.20 -30.12 42.83
CA PRO A 235 -13.01 -28.80 42.21
C PRO A 235 -11.57 -28.27 42.25
N HIS A 236 -11.02 -27.94 41.09
CA HIS A 236 -10.01 -26.89 40.99
C HIS A 236 -10.48 -25.85 39.98
N ARG A 237 -10.61 -24.60 40.46
CA ARG A 237 -10.94 -23.43 39.66
C ARG A 237 -9.85 -23.23 38.61
N THR A 238 -10.16 -23.57 37.37
CA THR A 238 -9.51 -23.01 36.19
C THR A 238 -10.46 -21.93 35.68
N GLU A 239 -10.00 -20.69 35.61
CA GLU A 239 -10.73 -19.64 34.90
C GLU A 239 -10.82 -20.05 33.44
N ASP A 240 -11.98 -20.54 33.02
CA ASP A 240 -12.27 -20.90 31.64
C ASP A 240 -12.16 -19.63 30.78
N SER A 241 -11.03 -19.51 30.08
CA SER A 241 -10.83 -18.51 29.05
C SER A 241 -11.83 -18.77 27.91
N ILE A 242 -12.84 -17.90 27.80
CA ILE A 242 -13.79 -17.83 26.69
C ILE A 242 -12.99 -17.91 25.37
N PRO A 243 -13.41 -18.72 24.37
CA PRO A 243 -12.68 -18.84 23.11
C PRO A 243 -12.65 -17.49 22.39
N GLN A 244 -11.47 -16.87 22.38
CA GLN A 244 -11.20 -15.59 21.74
C GLN A 244 -11.12 -15.79 20.23
N LYS A 245 -12.08 -15.26 19.46
CA LYS A 245 -12.01 -15.31 18.00
C LYS A 245 -11.16 -14.14 17.49
N ILE A 246 -9.87 -14.40 17.27
CA ILE A 246 -8.97 -13.49 16.54
C ILE A 246 -9.23 -13.70 15.05
N ILE A 247 -9.71 -12.67 14.36
CA ILE A 247 -9.79 -12.67 12.90
C ILE A 247 -8.59 -11.85 12.41
N GLY A 248 -7.63 -12.51 11.79
CA GLY A 248 -6.55 -11.79 11.09
C GLY A 248 -7.16 -11.01 9.92
N VAL A 249 -6.92 -9.71 9.85
CA VAL A 249 -7.18 -8.99 8.60
C VAL A 249 -6.11 -9.46 7.63
N HIS A 250 -6.50 -9.69 6.36
CA HIS A 250 -5.58 -10.05 5.29
C HIS A 250 -4.27 -9.25 5.36
N LYS A 251 -3.15 -9.83 4.94
CA LYS A 251 -1.88 -9.11 4.85
C LYS A 251 -2.10 -7.88 3.94
N LEU A 252 -2.17 -6.70 4.55
CA LEU A 252 -2.39 -5.43 3.83
C LEU A 252 -1.09 -4.89 3.20
N GLY A 253 0.03 -5.58 3.40
CA GLY A 253 1.26 -5.34 2.68
C GLY A 253 1.13 -5.69 1.20
N ILE A 254 1.90 -4.99 0.38
CA ILE A 254 2.03 -5.17 -1.06
C ILE A 254 2.90 -6.41 -1.37
N GLY A 255 3.74 -6.84 -0.43
CA GLY A 255 4.66 -7.98 -0.60
C GLY A 255 5.96 -7.63 -1.31
N PHE A 256 6.85 -8.61 -1.43
CA PHE A 256 8.16 -8.47 -2.08
C PHE A 256 8.18 -9.12 -3.48
N GLY A 257 7.05 -9.02 -4.19
CA GLY A 257 6.87 -9.63 -5.51
C GLY A 257 6.47 -11.11 -5.48
N ASN A 258 6.02 -11.61 -6.63
CA ASN A 258 5.61 -13.01 -6.83
C ASN A 258 6.26 -13.59 -8.11
N LEU A 259 7.36 -14.32 -7.92
CA LEU A 259 8.11 -14.97 -9.01
C LEU A 259 7.31 -16.08 -9.68
N SER A 260 6.52 -16.84 -8.93
CA SER A 260 5.68 -17.92 -9.46
C SER A 260 4.60 -17.38 -10.38
N ALA A 261 3.86 -16.36 -9.93
CA ALA A 261 2.85 -15.69 -10.75
C ALA A 261 3.45 -15.09 -12.03
N THR A 262 4.68 -14.55 -11.93
CA THR A 262 5.41 -14.02 -13.09
C THR A 262 5.80 -15.13 -14.07
N ALA A 263 6.36 -16.26 -13.59
CA ALA A 263 6.72 -17.40 -14.43
C ALA A 263 5.51 -18.04 -15.12
N GLU A 264 4.35 -18.00 -14.47
CA GLU A 264 3.07 -18.49 -14.99
C GLU A 264 2.37 -17.51 -15.93
N ASN A 265 2.92 -16.30 -16.14
CA ASN A 265 2.28 -15.20 -16.89
C ASN A 265 0.87 -14.87 -16.37
N THR A 266 0.70 -14.86 -15.05
CA THR A 266 -0.58 -14.55 -14.41
C THR A 266 -0.95 -13.09 -14.67
N HIS A 267 -2.12 -12.86 -15.24
CA HIS A 267 -2.56 -11.51 -15.58
C HIS A 267 -2.70 -10.61 -14.33
N PRO A 268 -2.27 -9.34 -14.40
CA PRO A 268 -2.53 -8.34 -13.38
C PRO A 268 -4.04 -8.20 -13.13
N GLY A 269 -4.46 -8.30 -11.86
CA GLY A 269 -5.87 -8.29 -11.47
C GLY A 269 -6.49 -9.68 -11.29
N CYS A 270 -5.77 -10.76 -11.63
CA CYS A 270 -6.14 -12.09 -11.18
C CYS A 270 -5.92 -12.16 -9.67
N LYS A 271 -7.00 -12.26 -8.89
CA LYS A 271 -6.89 -12.48 -7.43
C LYS A 271 -6.14 -13.80 -7.21
N GLU A 272 -5.11 -13.79 -6.37
CA GLU A 272 -4.58 -15.04 -5.82
C GLU A 272 -5.77 -15.83 -5.26
N LYS A 273 -5.97 -17.07 -5.72
CA LYS A 273 -6.96 -17.97 -5.15
C LYS A 273 -6.48 -18.39 -3.75
N CYS A 274 -6.69 -17.53 -2.77
CA CYS A 274 -6.73 -17.93 -1.37
C CYS A 274 -8.14 -18.43 -1.04
N PRO A 275 -8.29 -19.38 -0.10
CA PRO A 275 -9.60 -19.88 0.31
C PRO A 275 -10.46 -18.71 0.78
N PRO A 276 -11.74 -18.64 0.37
CA PRO A 276 -12.58 -17.49 0.66
C PRO A 276 -12.83 -17.40 2.16
N ASP A 277 -12.62 -16.22 2.73
CA ASP A 277 -13.12 -15.89 4.07
C ASP A 277 -14.65 -15.81 4.02
N ALA A 278 -15.31 -16.07 5.14
CA ALA A 278 -16.76 -16.01 5.28
C ALA A 278 -17.34 -14.70 4.71
N GLY A 279 -16.62 -13.58 4.84
CA GLY A 279 -16.99 -12.29 4.24
C GLY A 279 -17.05 -12.28 2.71
N GLU A 280 -16.09 -12.91 2.02
CA GLU A 280 -16.12 -13.03 0.56
C GLU A 280 -17.20 -14.02 0.08
N ILE A 281 -17.45 -15.10 0.83
CA ILE A 281 -18.56 -16.03 0.56
C ILE A 281 -19.91 -15.30 0.65
N PHE A 282 -20.08 -14.41 1.64
CA PHE A 282 -21.31 -13.60 1.79
C PHE A 282 -21.50 -12.62 0.63
N VAL A 283 -20.42 -11.95 0.18
CA VAL A 283 -20.48 -11.01 -0.93
C VAL A 283 -20.78 -11.73 -2.25
N GLU A 284 -20.17 -12.89 -2.48
CA GLU A 284 -20.35 -13.70 -3.69
C GLU A 284 -21.75 -14.34 -3.77
N ALA A 285 -22.29 -14.77 -2.63
CA ALA A 285 -23.68 -15.24 -2.52
C ALA A 285 -24.68 -14.10 -2.77
N ALA A 286 -24.41 -12.90 -2.25
CA ALA A 286 -25.26 -11.72 -2.47
C ALA A 286 -25.21 -11.23 -3.92
N SER A 287 -24.04 -11.26 -4.59
CA SER A 287 -23.89 -10.85 -5.99
C SER A 287 -24.57 -11.82 -6.96
N ASN A 288 -24.51 -13.13 -6.69
CA ASN A 288 -25.18 -14.13 -7.54
C ASN A 288 -26.71 -14.11 -7.39
N CYS A 289 -27.23 -13.71 -6.23
CA CYS A 289 -28.67 -13.51 -6.04
C CYS A 289 -29.20 -12.33 -6.86
N CYS A 290 -28.44 -11.22 -6.94
CA CYS A 290 -28.79 -10.05 -7.73
C CYS A 290 -28.55 -10.23 -9.24
N GLY A 291 -27.55 -11.04 -9.63
CA GLY A 291 -27.23 -11.32 -11.04
C GLY A 291 -28.35 -12.08 -11.78
N ASN A 292 -29.00 -13.03 -11.13
CA ASN A 292 -30.07 -13.83 -11.74
C ASN A 292 -31.44 -13.13 -11.78
N LEU A 293 -31.69 -12.15 -10.90
CA LEU A 293 -32.97 -11.42 -10.89
C LEU A 293 -33.02 -10.25 -11.89
N PHE A 294 -31.85 -9.73 -12.31
CA PHE A 294 -31.75 -8.53 -13.16
C PHE A 294 -31.00 -8.74 -14.48
N GLY A 295 -30.82 -9.99 -14.94
CA GLY A 295 -30.13 -10.33 -16.20
C GLY A 295 -30.76 -9.77 -17.49
N HIS A 296 -31.89 -9.05 -17.41
CA HIS A 296 -32.57 -8.43 -18.55
C HIS A 296 -32.77 -6.91 -18.44
N CYS A 297 -32.15 -6.23 -17.46
CA CYS A 297 -32.32 -4.78 -17.30
C CYS A 297 -30.98 -4.05 -17.40
N CYS A 298 -30.84 -3.09 -18.33
CA CYS A 298 -29.65 -2.26 -18.38
C CYS A 298 -29.62 -1.27 -17.20
N CYS A 299 -28.41 -0.86 -16.78
CA CYS A 299 -28.17 -0.07 -15.57
C CYS A 299 -29.00 1.22 -15.49
N MET A 300 -29.26 1.86 -16.65
CA MET A 300 -30.09 3.05 -16.73
C MET A 300 -31.59 2.78 -16.53
N CYS A 301 -32.10 1.64 -16.99
CA CYS A 301 -33.50 1.27 -16.77
C CYS A 301 -33.79 0.94 -15.30
N CYS A 302 -32.83 0.32 -14.58
CA CYS A 302 -32.96 0.09 -13.14
C CYS A 302 -32.99 1.41 -12.36
N ILE A 303 -32.07 2.33 -12.63
CA ILE A 303 -32.01 3.63 -11.95
C ILE A 303 -33.29 4.45 -12.22
N GLN A 304 -33.82 4.38 -13.44
CA GLN A 304 -35.03 5.13 -13.82
C GLN A 304 -36.33 4.48 -13.34
N CYS A 305 -36.33 3.18 -13.08
CA CYS A 305 -37.43 2.48 -12.41
C CYS A 305 -37.43 2.79 -10.91
N CYS A 306 -36.26 2.70 -10.26
CA CYS A 306 -36.10 3.01 -8.84
C CYS A 306 -36.39 4.48 -8.50
N SER A 307 -36.12 5.42 -9.41
CA SER A 307 -36.44 6.83 -9.21
C SER A 307 -37.92 7.19 -9.34
N ARG A 308 -38.76 6.24 -9.81
CA ARG A 308 -40.22 6.41 -9.92
C ARG A 308 -41.01 5.71 -8.81
N LEU A 309 -40.33 5.00 -7.91
CA LEU A 309 -40.98 4.31 -6.80
C LEU A 309 -41.28 5.29 -5.66
N ASN A 310 -42.53 5.28 -5.21
CA ASN A 310 -42.95 5.99 -4.00
C ASN A 310 -42.31 5.32 -2.76
N ASP A 311 -42.09 6.08 -1.69
CA ASP A 311 -41.39 5.67 -0.48
C ASP A 311 -41.98 4.38 0.14
N GLN A 312 -43.31 4.19 0.05
CA GLN A 312 -43.96 2.96 0.53
C GLN A 312 -43.63 1.73 -0.33
N CYS A 313 -43.45 1.89 -1.65
CA CYS A 313 -42.99 0.82 -2.53
C CYS A 313 -41.52 0.48 -2.26
N MET A 314 -40.68 1.48 -1.98
CA MET A 314 -39.28 1.25 -1.63
C MET A 314 -39.14 0.46 -0.33
N ILE A 315 -39.98 0.76 0.68
CA ILE A 315 -39.99 0.00 1.94
C ILE A 315 -40.41 -1.45 1.70
N ALA A 316 -41.49 -1.68 0.94
CA ALA A 316 -41.97 -3.02 0.60
C ALA A 316 -40.94 -3.82 -0.22
N PHE A 317 -40.26 -3.16 -1.16
CA PHE A 317 -39.19 -3.78 -1.95
C PHE A 317 -37.97 -4.15 -1.08
N THR A 318 -37.58 -3.26 -0.16
CA THR A 318 -36.47 -3.53 0.76
C THR A 318 -36.81 -4.68 1.71
N GLN A 319 -38.06 -4.75 2.18
CA GLN A 319 -38.54 -5.87 3.01
C GLN A 319 -38.63 -7.17 2.22
N LEU A 320 -39.05 -7.13 0.95
CA LEU A 320 -39.06 -8.30 0.06
C LEU A 320 -37.64 -8.81 -0.21
N CYS A 321 -36.69 -7.92 -0.52
CA CYS A 321 -35.28 -8.29 -0.68
C CYS A 321 -34.68 -8.84 0.62
N GLY A 322 -35.02 -8.25 1.77
CA GLY A 322 -34.63 -8.79 3.08
C GLY A 322 -35.20 -10.17 3.34
N ALA A 323 -36.49 -10.40 3.03
CA ALA A 323 -37.14 -11.70 3.18
C ALA A 323 -36.57 -12.76 2.21
N LEU A 324 -36.25 -12.37 0.97
CA LEU A 324 -35.60 -13.24 -0.01
C LEU A 324 -34.16 -13.59 0.38
N ALA A 325 -33.42 -12.66 0.97
CA ALA A 325 -32.11 -12.94 1.55
C ALA A 325 -32.20 -13.95 2.72
N CYS A 326 -33.23 -13.84 3.56
CA CYS A 326 -33.50 -14.82 4.61
C CYS A 326 -33.93 -16.20 4.06
N LEU A 327 -34.68 -16.25 2.95
CA LEU A 327 -35.04 -17.50 2.27
C LEU A 327 -33.82 -18.16 1.60
N GLY A 328 -32.87 -17.38 1.08
CA GLY A 328 -31.58 -17.88 0.60
C GLY A 328 -30.77 -18.55 1.71
N CYS A 329 -30.81 -18.01 2.94
CA CYS A 329 -30.21 -18.67 4.11
C CYS A 329 -30.92 -19.97 4.52
N ALA A 330 -32.26 -20.05 4.36
CA ALA A 330 -33.00 -21.27 4.65
C ALA A 330 -32.68 -22.41 3.65
N ALA A 331 -32.51 -22.09 2.37
CA ALA A 331 -32.11 -23.06 1.35
C ALA A 331 -30.67 -23.60 1.56
N CYS A 332 -29.79 -22.83 2.19
CA CYS A 332 -28.46 -23.31 2.62
C CYS A 332 -28.52 -24.27 3.82
N CYS A 333 -29.53 -24.18 4.68
CA CYS A 333 -29.68 -25.09 5.82
C CYS A 333 -30.17 -26.49 5.41
N ASP A 334 -31.00 -26.60 4.37
CA ASP A 334 -31.43 -27.92 3.84
C ASP A 334 -30.28 -28.68 3.15
N ALA A 335 -29.24 -27.99 2.67
CA ALA A 335 -28.07 -28.60 2.04
C ALA A 335 -27.03 -29.13 3.04
N CYS A 336 -27.16 -28.83 4.34
CA CYS A 336 -26.26 -29.30 5.40
C CYS A 336 -26.81 -30.47 6.23
N GLY A 337 -28.00 -30.99 5.90
CA GLY A 337 -28.62 -32.13 6.58
C GLY A 337 -28.51 -33.43 5.78
N GLY A 338 -27.52 -34.26 6.08
CA GLY A 338 -27.59 -35.72 5.90
C GLY A 338 -26.96 -36.31 4.62
N GLN A 339 -25.75 -36.83 4.76
CA GLN A 339 -25.41 -38.15 4.20
C GLN A 339 -25.05 -39.03 5.41
N ASP A 340 -25.99 -39.90 5.79
CA ASP A 340 -25.66 -41.18 6.44
C ASP A 340 -25.14 -42.17 5.39
#